data_AF-A0A1S3HK19-F1
#
_entry.id   AF-A0A1S3HK19-F1
#
_cell.length_a   1.000
_cell.length_b   1.000
_cell.length_c   1.000
_cell.angle_alpha   90.00
_cell.angle_beta   90.00
_cell.angle_gamma   90.00
#
_symmetry.space_group_name_H-M   'P 1'
#
loop_
_entity.id
_entity.type
_entity.pdbx_description
1 polymer ?
#
loop_
_entity_poly.entity_id
_entity_poly.type
_entity_poly.pdbx_seq_one_letter_code
_entity_poly.pdbx_strand_id
1 'polypeptide(L)'
;MTATVTLGLVLLIICSAQGKVLPAGCAAVTCFAGQKCVTFPSPKCVTTCQTMDCPTGETCVQDKVMCIKAPCPQPEPRCVPICELPAVPGLCKAYMPSYFFNSKTGQCETFIYGGCGGNANRFKTLEDCQNACLM
;
A
#
# COMPACT_ATOMS: atom_id res chain seq x y z
N MET A 1 31.61 3.17 21.73
CA MET A 1 32.99 3.55 21.36
C MET A 1 32.95 5.03 21.04
N THR A 2 33.70 5.81 21.81
CA THR A 2 33.71 7.28 21.84
C THR A 2 34.33 7.87 20.58
N ALA A 3 33.76 8.94 20.05
CA ALA A 3 34.44 9.80 19.07
C ALA A 3 34.18 11.27 19.42
N THR A 4 35.23 11.96 19.85
CA THR A 4 35.33 13.41 19.95
C THR A 4 35.43 13.99 18.54
N VAL A 5 34.63 15.02 18.22
CA VAL A 5 34.73 15.76 16.95
C VAL A 5 34.89 17.24 17.25
N THR A 6 36.01 17.78 16.77
CA THR A 6 36.43 19.18 16.85
C THR A 6 35.48 20.12 16.09
N LEU A 7 35.20 21.28 16.70
CA LEU A 7 34.38 22.38 16.19
C LEU A 7 34.81 22.83 14.78
N GLY A 8 33.85 22.88 13.85
CA GLY A 8 34.03 23.44 12.52
C GLY A 8 32.74 23.48 11.72
N LEU A 9 31.85 24.41 12.10
CA LEU A 9 30.69 24.97 11.38
C LEU A 9 30.28 24.28 10.05
N VAL A 10 29.71 23.08 10.11
CA VAL A 10 28.89 22.52 9.02
C VAL A 10 27.64 21.90 9.63
N LEU A 11 26.49 22.34 9.12
CA LEU A 11 25.13 21.99 9.54
C LEU A 11 25.00 20.47 9.81
N LEU A 12 24.67 20.11 11.06
CA LEU A 12 24.47 18.74 11.53
C LEU A 12 23.32 18.06 10.77
N ILE A 13 23.62 17.42 9.64
CA ILE A 13 22.81 16.33 9.10
C ILE A 13 23.36 15.06 9.73
N ILE A 14 22.68 14.59 10.77
CA ILE A 14 22.99 13.34 11.45
C ILE A 14 22.68 12.19 10.47
N CYS A 15 23.63 11.83 9.61
CA CYS A 15 23.51 10.60 8.81
C CYS A 15 23.73 9.40 9.72
N SER A 16 22.64 8.70 10.06
CA SER A 16 22.72 7.35 10.62
C SER A 16 23.37 6.40 9.62
N ALA A 17 24.19 5.47 10.13
CA ALA A 17 25.15 4.62 9.40
C ALA A 17 24.56 3.60 8.42
N GLN A 18 23.31 3.75 7.98
CA GLN A 18 22.74 3.02 6.86
C GLN A 18 21.90 4.01 6.05
N GLY A 19 22.42 4.45 4.91
CA GLY A 19 21.80 5.47 4.03
C GLY A 19 20.43 5.09 3.49
N LYS A 20 19.41 5.07 4.35
CA LYS A 20 18.00 5.01 3.99
C LYS A 20 17.34 6.28 4.50
N VAL A 21 16.79 7.04 3.57
CA VAL A 21 15.97 8.22 3.85
C VAL A 21 14.80 7.77 4.72
N LEU A 22 14.76 8.25 5.97
CA LEU A 22 13.63 8.03 6.87
C LEU A 22 12.39 8.77 6.33
N PRO A 23 11.18 8.20 6.46
CA PRO A 23 9.96 8.90 6.07
C PRO A 23 9.78 10.18 6.90
N ALA A 24 9.20 11.22 6.29
CA ALA A 24 8.91 12.49 6.95
C ALA A 24 8.05 12.24 8.21
N GLY A 25 8.58 12.61 9.39
CA GLY A 25 7.97 12.31 10.70
C GLY A 25 8.79 11.37 11.60
N CYS A 26 9.75 10.63 11.05
CA CYS A 26 10.62 9.72 11.80
C CYS A 26 11.96 10.33 12.26
N ALA A 27 12.19 11.63 11.99
CA ALA A 27 13.44 12.31 12.33
C ALA A 27 13.68 12.44 13.85
N ALA A 28 12.61 12.41 14.65
CA ALA A 28 12.66 12.52 16.11
C ALA A 28 12.61 11.15 16.83
N VAL A 29 12.61 10.03 16.08
CA VAL A 29 12.41 8.70 16.63
C VAL A 29 13.68 7.86 16.46
N THR A 30 14.25 7.39 17.57
CA THR A 30 15.42 6.50 17.56
C THR A 30 14.97 5.05 17.59
N CYS A 31 15.25 4.29 16.54
CA CYS A 31 14.93 2.86 16.45
C CYS A 31 16.16 1.97 16.71
N PHE A 32 15.94 0.81 17.34
CA PHE A 32 16.96 -0.22 17.54
C PHE A 32 17.21 -1.04 16.26
N ALA A 33 18.30 -1.80 16.21
CA ALA A 33 18.61 -2.66 15.09
C ALA A 33 17.46 -3.65 14.79
N GLY A 34 16.99 -3.69 13.55
CA GLY A 34 15.86 -4.53 13.11
C GLY A 34 14.48 -3.88 13.23
N GLN A 35 14.37 -2.66 13.75
CA GLN A 35 13.11 -1.90 13.79
C GLN A 35 12.95 -0.99 12.56
N LYS A 36 11.71 -0.87 12.07
CA LYS A 36 11.31 0.12 11.06
C LYS A 36 10.49 1.23 11.72
N CYS A 37 10.77 2.48 11.37
CA CYS A 37 9.93 3.59 11.79
C CYS A 37 8.74 3.73 10.83
N VAL A 38 7.52 3.71 11.39
CA VAL A 38 6.28 3.97 10.67
C VAL A 38 5.70 5.30 11.13
N THR A 39 5.07 6.04 10.21
CA THR A 39 4.49 7.36 10.49
C THR A 39 2.98 7.32 10.76
N PHE A 40 2.36 6.15 10.61
CA PHE A 40 0.95 5.90 10.84
C PHE A 40 0.78 4.81 11.93
N PRO A 41 -0.17 4.95 12.87
CA PRO A 41 -1.01 6.13 13.14
C PRO A 41 -0.23 7.30 13.81
N SER A 42 0.99 7.07 14.27
CA SER A 42 1.93 8.07 14.78
C SER A 42 3.38 7.58 14.60
N PRO A 43 4.41 8.45 14.73
CA PRO A 43 5.80 8.05 14.58
C PRO A 43 6.22 7.06 15.67
N LYS A 44 6.37 5.78 15.31
CA LYS A 44 6.81 4.72 16.24
C LYS A 44 7.72 3.70 15.57
N CYS A 45 8.62 3.12 16.35
CA CYS A 45 9.46 2.01 15.92
C CYS A 45 8.71 0.70 16.12
N VAL A 46 8.60 -0.08 15.05
CA VAL A 46 7.93 -1.39 15.04
C VAL A 46 8.90 -2.43 14.50
N THR A 47 8.93 -3.59 15.15
CA THR A 47 9.76 -4.74 14.74
C THR A 47 9.00 -5.63 13.77
N THR A 48 7.71 -5.84 14.01
CA THR A 48 6.84 -6.75 13.27
C THR A 48 5.39 -6.26 13.35
N CYS A 49 4.48 -6.93 12.61
CA CYS A 49 3.05 -6.70 12.75
C CYS A 49 2.46 -7.03 14.13
N GLN A 50 3.23 -7.64 15.03
CA GLN A 50 2.76 -8.00 16.37
C GLN A 50 2.61 -6.77 17.28
N THR A 51 3.27 -5.65 16.96
CA THR A 51 3.22 -4.41 17.75
C THR A 51 2.54 -3.25 17.00
N MET A 52 1.78 -3.58 15.94
CA MET A 52 1.05 -2.65 15.09
C MET A 52 -0.45 -2.78 15.31
N ASP A 53 -1.04 -1.81 16.03
CA ASP A 53 -2.49 -1.66 16.11
C ASP A 53 -3.01 -0.97 14.85
N CYS A 54 -3.67 -1.74 13.98
CA CYS A 54 -4.31 -1.21 12.78
C CYS A 54 -5.77 -0.77 13.07
N PRO A 55 -6.28 0.26 12.37
CA PRO A 55 -7.69 0.64 12.41
C PRO A 55 -8.64 -0.54 12.09
N THR A 56 -9.87 -0.45 12.57
CA THR A 56 -10.90 -1.47 12.33
C THR A 56 -11.07 -1.73 10.83
N GLY A 57 -10.92 -2.99 10.41
CA GLY A 57 -11.05 -3.42 9.01
C GLY A 57 -9.74 -3.42 8.21
N GLU A 58 -8.61 -3.12 8.85
CA GLU A 58 -7.28 -3.21 8.24
C GLU A 58 -6.47 -4.38 8.81
N THR A 59 -5.48 -4.85 8.06
CA THR A 59 -4.56 -5.92 8.46
C THR A 59 -3.12 -5.46 8.25
N CYS A 60 -2.24 -5.79 9.19
CA CYS A 60 -0.83 -5.50 9.03
C CYS A 60 -0.14 -6.53 8.12
N VAL A 61 0.59 -6.05 7.10
CA VAL A 61 1.37 -6.90 6.18
C VAL A 61 2.77 -7.13 6.76
N GLN A 62 3.09 -8.38 7.10
CA GLN A 62 4.32 -8.75 7.83
C GLN A 62 5.61 -8.22 7.18
N ASP A 63 5.77 -8.32 5.86
CA ASP A 63 7.02 -7.91 5.18
C ASP A 63 7.20 -6.39 5.09
N LYS A 64 6.08 -5.66 5.00
CA LYS A 64 6.06 -4.20 4.79
C LYS A 64 5.81 -3.41 6.08
N VAL A 65 5.30 -4.07 7.12
CA VAL A 65 4.91 -3.49 8.41
C VAL A 65 4.04 -2.24 8.21
N MET A 66 2.96 -2.41 7.46
CA MET A 66 1.98 -1.35 7.16
C MET A 66 0.57 -1.90 7.28
N CYS A 67 -0.38 -1.05 7.66
CA CYS A 67 -1.79 -1.40 7.65
C CYS A 67 -2.34 -1.30 6.23
N ILE A 68 -3.09 -2.31 5.80
CA ILE A 68 -3.80 -2.32 4.53
C ILE A 68 -5.26 -2.65 4.76
N LYS A 69 -6.14 -2.05 3.97
CA LYS A 69 -7.53 -2.48 3.84
C LYS A 69 -7.60 -3.52 2.72
N ALA A 70 -8.07 -4.73 3.01
CA ALA A 70 -8.40 -5.71 1.97
C ALA A 70 -9.51 -5.14 1.07
N PRO A 71 -9.55 -5.37 -0.26
CA PRO A 71 -9.00 -6.53 -0.99
C PRO A 71 -7.84 -6.16 -1.93
N CYS A 72 -6.68 -6.80 -1.80
CA CYS A 72 -5.54 -6.59 -2.70
C CYS A 72 -5.31 -7.82 -3.60
N PRO A 73 -5.50 -7.72 -4.95
CA PRO A 73 -4.99 -8.74 -5.86
C PRO A 73 -3.45 -8.61 -5.98
N GLN A 74 -2.73 -9.71 -5.80
CA GLN A 74 -1.26 -9.80 -5.88
C GLN A 74 -0.76 -10.33 -7.25
N PRO A 75 0.51 -10.06 -7.66
CA PRO A 75 1.62 -9.50 -6.85
C PRO A 75 2.32 -8.19 -7.34
N GLU A 76 2.69 -7.37 -6.32
CA GLU A 76 3.68 -6.27 -6.17
C GLU A 76 3.56 -4.87 -6.85
N PRO A 77 4.02 -3.75 -6.22
CA PRO A 77 4.17 -3.44 -4.79
C PRO A 77 3.31 -2.24 -4.32
N ARG A 78 2.45 -1.67 -5.17
CA ARG A 78 1.52 -0.61 -4.76
C ARG A 78 0.17 -1.26 -4.53
N CYS A 79 -0.43 -1.01 -3.36
CA CYS A 79 -1.87 -1.18 -3.19
C CYS A 79 -2.53 -0.15 -4.12
N VAL A 80 -2.62 -0.48 -5.41
CA VAL A 80 -3.41 0.29 -6.37
C VAL A 80 -4.85 0.02 -5.96
N PRO A 81 -5.62 1.06 -5.58
CA PRO A 81 -7.03 0.90 -5.27
C PRO A 81 -7.72 0.08 -6.36
N ILE A 82 -8.68 -0.78 -6.00
CA ILE A 82 -9.37 -1.62 -6.98
C ILE A 82 -9.89 -0.77 -8.15
N CYS A 83 -10.44 0.39 -7.84
CA CYS A 83 -11.01 1.34 -8.79
C CYS A 83 -9.97 2.05 -9.67
N GLU A 84 -8.67 1.86 -9.44
CA GLU A 84 -7.61 2.38 -10.31
C GLU A 84 -7.00 1.29 -11.21
N LEU A 85 -7.34 0.02 -10.99
CA LEU A 85 -6.86 -1.07 -11.83
C LEU A 85 -7.53 -1.04 -13.21
N PRO A 86 -6.86 -1.49 -14.28
CA PRO A 86 -7.48 -1.59 -15.60
C PRO A 86 -8.47 -2.76 -15.67
N ALA A 87 -9.43 -2.71 -16.61
CA ALA A 87 -10.17 -3.90 -17.02
C ALA A 87 -9.22 -4.95 -17.63
N VAL A 88 -9.25 -6.18 -17.12
CA VAL A 88 -8.40 -7.26 -17.64
C VAL A 88 -9.28 -8.45 -18.06
N PRO A 89 -9.44 -8.72 -19.37
CA PRO A 89 -10.19 -9.87 -19.87
C PRO A 89 -9.64 -11.21 -19.39
N GLY A 90 -8.34 -11.29 -19.12
CA GLY A 90 -7.68 -12.54 -18.74
C GLY A 90 -7.28 -13.38 -19.95
N LEU A 91 -6.82 -14.61 -19.70
CA LEU A 91 -6.22 -15.48 -20.73
C LEU A 91 -7.22 -16.45 -21.38
N CYS A 92 -8.34 -16.71 -20.69
CA CYS A 92 -9.39 -17.60 -21.18
C CYS A 92 -10.32 -16.89 -22.18
N LYS A 93 -11.15 -17.66 -22.89
CA LYS A 93 -11.99 -17.17 -24.00
C LYS A 93 -13.50 -17.36 -23.76
N ALA A 94 -13.94 -17.47 -22.50
CA ALA A 94 -15.36 -17.46 -22.19
C ALA A 94 -15.95 -16.06 -22.45
N TYR A 95 -17.25 -16.01 -22.74
CA TYR A 95 -17.98 -14.75 -22.89
C TYR A 95 -18.73 -14.45 -21.59
N MET A 96 -18.09 -13.71 -20.68
CA MET A 96 -18.71 -13.32 -19.41
C MET A 96 -18.81 -11.80 -19.32
N PRO A 97 -20.00 -11.20 -19.60
CA PRO A 97 -20.23 -9.79 -19.34
C PRO A 97 -19.95 -9.47 -17.88
N SER A 98 -19.14 -8.46 -17.63
CA SER A 98 -18.72 -8.02 -16.31
C SER A 98 -18.59 -6.50 -16.29
N TYR A 99 -18.54 -5.92 -15.09
CA TYR A 99 -18.38 -4.49 -14.88
C TYR A 99 -17.00 -4.18 -14.31
N PHE A 100 -16.44 -3.04 -14.67
CA PHE A 100 -15.23 -2.49 -14.05
C PHE A 100 -15.41 -0.98 -13.87
N PHE A 101 -14.70 -0.40 -12.91
CA PHE A 101 -14.67 1.04 -12.76
C PHE A 101 -13.62 1.66 -13.69
N ASN A 102 -14.04 2.58 -14.55
CA ASN A 102 -13.18 3.33 -15.44
C ASN A 102 -12.82 4.67 -14.79
N SER A 103 -11.60 4.77 -14.27
CA SER A 103 -11.11 5.99 -13.61
C SER A 103 -10.97 7.20 -14.54
N LYS A 104 -10.96 7.00 -15.87
CA LYS A 104 -10.91 8.10 -16.84
C LYS A 104 -12.27 8.77 -17.03
N THR A 105 -13.34 7.99 -17.00
CA THR A 105 -14.71 8.47 -17.15
C THR A 105 -15.39 8.70 -15.81
N GLY A 106 -14.86 8.11 -14.73
CA GLY A 106 -15.46 8.12 -13.40
C GLY A 106 -16.72 7.25 -13.31
N GLN A 107 -16.88 6.26 -14.18
CA GLN A 107 -18.09 5.44 -14.30
C GLN A 107 -17.80 3.94 -14.29
N CYS A 108 -18.79 3.17 -13.86
CA CYS A 108 -18.77 1.72 -14.01
C CYS A 108 -19.21 1.33 -15.42
N GLU A 109 -18.32 0.70 -16.17
CA GLU A 109 -18.50 0.32 -17.57
C GLU A 109 -18.47 -1.20 -17.75
N THR A 110 -19.05 -1.68 -18.85
CA THR A 110 -19.07 -3.13 -19.15
C THR A 110 -17.83 -3.55 -19.93
N PHE A 111 -17.37 -4.77 -19.68
CA PHE A 111 -16.35 -5.45 -20.49
C PHE A 111 -16.60 -6.96 -20.50
N ILE A 112 -15.91 -7.68 -21.39
CA ILE A 112 -15.99 -9.15 -21.47
C ILE A 112 -14.81 -9.76 -20.70
N TYR A 113 -15.12 -10.52 -19.66
CA TYR A 113 -14.16 -11.34 -18.93
C TYR A 113 -14.08 -12.75 -19.54
N GLY A 114 -12.86 -13.20 -19.78
CA GLY A 114 -12.54 -14.46 -20.42
C GLY A 114 -12.74 -15.71 -19.54
N GLY A 115 -13.02 -15.54 -18.25
CA GLY A 115 -13.31 -16.65 -17.32
C GLY A 115 -12.13 -17.10 -16.45
N CYS A 116 -10.90 -16.67 -16.74
CA CYS A 116 -9.74 -16.91 -15.88
C CYS A 116 -8.73 -15.76 -15.86
N GLY A 117 -8.00 -15.62 -14.76
CA GLY A 117 -7.06 -14.51 -14.53
C GLY A 117 -7.79 -13.20 -14.22
N GLY A 118 -7.28 -12.10 -14.78
CA GLY A 118 -7.81 -10.78 -14.50
C GLY A 118 -7.28 -10.18 -13.19
N ASN A 119 -8.00 -9.18 -12.68
CA ASN A 119 -7.71 -8.53 -11.41
C ASN A 119 -9.02 -8.26 -10.63
N ALA A 120 -8.93 -7.51 -9.52
CA ALA A 120 -10.07 -7.24 -8.65
C ALA A 120 -11.03 -6.16 -9.15
N ASN A 121 -10.67 -5.37 -10.18
CA ASN A 121 -11.59 -4.41 -10.81
C ASN A 121 -12.51 -5.13 -11.80
N ARG A 122 -13.29 -6.07 -11.27
CA ARG A 122 -14.25 -6.87 -12.01
C ARG A 122 -15.40 -7.24 -11.08
N PHE A 123 -16.58 -6.75 -11.42
CA PHE A 123 -17.81 -6.93 -10.68
C PHE A 123 -18.85 -7.65 -11.54
N LYS A 124 -19.72 -8.44 -10.93
CA LYS A 124 -20.79 -9.16 -11.66
C LYS A 124 -21.96 -8.25 -12.00
N THR A 125 -22.21 -7.25 -11.18
CA THR A 125 -23.32 -6.31 -11.34
C THR A 125 -22.80 -4.87 -11.36
N LEU A 126 -23.62 -3.98 -11.92
CA LEU A 126 -23.36 -2.54 -11.88
C LEU A 126 -23.34 -2.01 -10.45
N GLU A 127 -24.29 -2.47 -9.62
CA GLU A 127 -24.42 -2.07 -8.22
C GLU A 127 -23.18 -2.43 -7.39
N ASP A 128 -22.64 -3.64 -7.54
CA ASP A 128 -21.39 -4.04 -6.88
C ASP A 128 -20.23 -3.11 -7.22
N CYS A 129 -20.13 -2.70 -8.48
CA CYS A 129 -19.10 -1.77 -8.94
C CYS A 129 -19.29 -0.38 -8.34
N GLN A 130 -20.52 0.14 -8.34
CA GLN A 130 -20.84 1.46 -7.79
C GLN A 130 -20.60 1.50 -6.27
N ASN A 131 -21.04 0.48 -5.54
CA ASN A 131 -20.82 0.36 -4.10
C ASN A 131 -19.33 0.27 -3.75
N ALA A 132 -18.50 -0.32 -4.62
CA ALA A 132 -17.07 -0.45 -4.38
C ALA A 132 -16.27 0.83 -4.72
N CYS A 133 -16.71 1.63 -5.68
CA CYS A 133 -15.89 2.68 -6.30
C CYS A 133 -16.49 4.09 -6.34
N LEU A 134 -17.78 4.24 -6.02
CA LEU A 134 -18.49 5.53 -6.05
C LEU A 134 -19.14 5.90 -4.71
N MET A 135 -19.09 5.01 -3.71
CA MET A 135 -19.59 5.25 -2.35
C MET A 135 -18.48 5.64 -1.38
#